data_AF-A0AAU2F655-F1
#
_entry.id   AF-A0AAU2F655-F1
#
_cell.length_a   1.000
_cell.length_b   1.000
_cell.length_c   1.000
_cell.angle_alpha   90.00
_cell.angle_beta   90.00
_cell.angle_gamma   90.00
#
_symmetry.space_group_name_H-M   'P 1'
#
loop_
_entity.id
_entity.type
_entity.pdbx_description
1 polymer ?
#
loop_
_entity_poly.entity_id
_entity_poly.type
_entity_poly.pdbx_seq_one_letter_code
_entity_poly.pdbx_strand_id
1 'polypeptide(L)'
;MQSTVSWPLVRRLAGALAASAALTTTSGCTVPIDAVAGISVNADGDLLGVMMVCGHQIDGATLYVTDSDSEADVGSWTAARPLKAGLATWPLDAPAVGWTATTSLKPLTARTTYTLYGWTEDNSWSSSSVSFTLTDLDRLTPGTVRYEGEESAVTVPVAEFKARACEDG
;
A
#
# COMPACT_ATOMS: atom_id res chain seq x y z
N MET A 1 -73.59 47.64 -9.56
CA MET A 1 -72.23 47.10 -9.78
C MET A 1 -71.31 47.85 -8.81
N GLN A 2 -70.87 47.19 -7.74
CA GLN A 2 -70.24 47.86 -6.60
C GLN A 2 -68.72 47.98 -6.80
N SER A 3 -68.22 49.22 -6.70
CA SER A 3 -66.82 49.55 -6.50
C SER A 3 -66.39 49.24 -5.07
N THR A 4 -65.21 48.65 -4.88
CA THR A 4 -64.37 48.87 -3.70
C THR A 4 -62.90 48.82 -4.09
N VAL A 5 -62.20 49.87 -3.67
CA VAL A 5 -60.76 50.09 -3.77
C VAL A 5 -60.09 49.46 -2.56
N SER A 6 -58.94 48.81 -2.74
CA SER A 6 -58.03 48.46 -1.65
C SER A 6 -56.60 48.25 -2.18
N TRP A 7 -55.75 49.25 -1.95
CA TRP A 7 -54.29 49.10 -1.71
C TRP A 7 -54.07 49.33 -0.21
N PRO A 8 -52.95 48.94 0.45
CA PRO A 8 -51.62 48.65 -0.11
C PRO A 8 -50.92 47.43 0.55
N LEU A 9 -49.72 47.06 0.07
CA LEU A 9 -48.49 47.07 0.88
C LEU A 9 -47.31 46.46 0.11
N VAL A 10 -46.31 47.32 -0.03
CA VAL A 10 -44.94 47.07 -0.45
C VAL A 10 -44.34 45.84 0.25
N ARG A 11 -43.71 44.96 -0.52
CA ARG A 11 -42.56 44.20 -0.03
C ARG A 11 -41.55 43.98 -1.15
N ARG A 12 -40.51 44.81 -1.15
CA ARG A 12 -39.27 44.61 -1.91
C ARG A 12 -38.53 43.42 -1.30
N LEU A 13 -38.15 42.42 -2.11
CA LEU A 13 -36.97 41.59 -1.86
C LEU A 13 -36.30 41.25 -3.20
N ALA A 14 -35.04 41.67 -3.31
CA ALA A 14 -34.15 41.42 -4.42
C ALA A 14 -33.74 39.94 -4.43
N GLY A 15 -33.89 39.27 -5.58
CA GLY A 15 -33.38 37.92 -5.79
C GLY A 15 -31.88 37.97 -6.06
N ALA A 16 -31.07 37.51 -5.10
CA ALA A 16 -29.64 37.31 -5.27
C ALA A 16 -29.37 35.98 -5.97
N LEU A 17 -28.57 36.03 -7.03
CA LEU A 17 -28.00 34.89 -7.75
C LEU A 17 -27.07 34.09 -6.82
N ALA A 18 -27.34 32.80 -6.63
CA ALA A 18 -26.38 31.86 -6.05
C ALA A 18 -25.91 30.89 -7.13
N ALA A 19 -24.78 31.22 -7.77
CA ALA A 19 -24.04 30.28 -8.61
C ALA A 19 -23.41 29.22 -7.70
N SER A 20 -23.94 28.00 -7.74
CA SER A 20 -23.39 26.88 -6.98
C SER A 20 -22.19 26.30 -7.75
N ALA A 21 -20.98 26.60 -7.30
CA ALA A 21 -19.77 25.96 -7.78
C ALA A 21 -19.72 24.52 -7.23
N ALA A 22 -20.04 23.54 -8.07
CA ALA A 22 -19.88 22.14 -7.73
C ALA A 22 -18.38 21.78 -7.77
N LEU A 23 -17.77 21.65 -6.58
CA LEU A 23 -16.43 21.08 -6.42
C LEU A 23 -16.55 19.56 -6.60
N THR A 24 -16.20 19.07 -7.79
CA THR A 24 -16.05 17.63 -8.04
C THR A 24 -14.75 17.16 -7.40
N THR A 25 -14.82 16.64 -6.18
CA THR A 25 -13.71 15.90 -5.57
C THR A 25 -13.61 14.55 -6.28
N THR A 26 -12.57 14.35 -7.08
CA THR A 26 -12.24 13.02 -7.61
C THR A 26 -11.82 12.14 -6.45
N SER A 27 -12.73 11.31 -5.93
CA SER A 27 -12.37 10.21 -5.05
C SER A 27 -11.62 9.17 -5.88
N GLY A 28 -10.28 9.19 -5.83
CA GLY A 28 -9.49 8.09 -6.35
C GLY A 28 -9.80 6.85 -5.53
N CYS A 29 -10.30 5.79 -6.18
CA CYS A 29 -10.52 4.50 -5.53
C CYS A 29 -9.16 3.85 -5.28
N THR A 30 -8.50 4.19 -4.17
CA THR A 30 -7.33 3.45 -3.70
C THR A 30 -7.77 2.15 -3.05
N VAL A 31 -7.08 1.05 -3.36
CA VAL A 31 -7.34 -0.24 -2.71
C VAL A 31 -7.04 -0.09 -1.21
N PRO A 32 -7.95 -0.52 -0.32
CA PRO A 32 -7.72 -0.43 1.12
C PRO A 32 -6.52 -1.28 1.58
N ILE A 33 -5.73 -0.73 2.50
CA ILE A 33 -4.58 -1.41 3.12
C ILE A 33 -5.06 -2.25 4.31
N ASP A 34 -4.66 -3.52 4.38
CA ASP A 34 -4.92 -4.41 5.51
C ASP A 34 -3.78 -5.41 5.78
N ALA A 35 -2.58 -5.01 5.38
CA ALA A 35 -1.33 -5.70 5.63
C ALA A 35 -0.16 -4.72 5.56
N VAL A 36 0.98 -5.11 6.10
CA VAL A 36 2.22 -4.33 6.03
C VAL A 36 3.33 -5.16 5.39
N ALA A 37 3.90 -4.65 4.31
CA ALA A 37 5.06 -5.24 3.67
C ALA A 37 6.36 -4.80 4.35
N GLY A 38 7.32 -5.71 4.38
CA GLY A 38 8.66 -5.47 4.87
C GLY A 38 9.69 -6.29 4.11
N ILE A 39 10.96 -5.98 4.34
CA ILE A 39 12.11 -6.68 3.79
C ILE A 39 13.03 -7.11 4.92
N SER A 40 13.60 -8.30 4.82
CA SER A 40 14.56 -8.87 5.76
C SER A 40 15.67 -9.59 5.00
N VAL A 41 16.70 -10.03 5.71
CA VAL A 41 17.70 -10.98 5.21
C VAL A 41 17.74 -12.23 6.09
N ASN A 42 18.08 -13.38 5.53
CA ASN A 42 18.36 -14.59 6.31
C ASN A 42 19.81 -14.59 6.83
N ALA A 43 20.22 -15.66 7.53
CA ALA A 43 21.59 -15.77 8.07
C ALA A 43 22.69 -15.87 7.01
N ASP A 44 22.34 -16.32 5.79
CA ASP A 44 23.24 -16.44 4.64
C ASP A 44 23.33 -15.12 3.84
N GLY A 45 22.49 -14.13 4.17
CA GLY A 45 22.40 -12.84 3.48
C GLY A 45 21.38 -12.80 2.35
N ASP A 46 20.62 -13.87 2.12
CA ASP A 46 19.60 -13.92 1.06
C ASP A 46 18.41 -13.02 1.42
N LEU A 47 17.85 -12.40 0.38
CA LEU A 47 16.78 -11.42 0.51
C LEU A 47 15.43 -12.09 0.78
N LEU A 48 14.74 -11.62 1.81
CA LEU A 48 13.41 -12.10 2.20
C LEU A 48 12.36 -11.00 2.04
N GLY A 49 11.22 -11.37 1.48
CA GLY A 49 9.97 -10.64 1.65
C GLY A 49 9.35 -10.98 2.99
N VAL A 50 8.79 -9.99 3.67
CA VAL A 50 8.06 -10.14 4.92
C VAL A 50 6.69 -9.49 4.77
N MET A 51 5.65 -10.15 5.25
CA MET A 51 4.28 -9.62 5.22
C MET A 51 3.62 -9.86 6.57
N MET A 52 3.11 -8.80 7.20
CA MET A 52 2.21 -8.92 8.33
C MET A 52 0.78 -8.64 7.86
N VAL A 53 -0.05 -9.67 7.78
CA VAL A 53 -1.47 -9.52 7.41
C VAL A 53 -2.28 -9.18 8.65
N CYS A 54 -3.09 -8.12 8.59
CA CYS A 54 -3.74 -7.55 9.77
C CYS A 54 -5.16 -8.10 9.99
N GLY A 55 -5.91 -8.37 8.93
CA GLY A 55 -7.26 -8.92 9.05
C GLY A 55 -7.62 -9.93 7.96
N HIS A 56 -7.78 -9.44 6.74
CA HIS A 56 -8.30 -10.18 5.60
C HIS A 56 -7.23 -11.10 5.00
N GLN A 57 -7.00 -10.99 3.70
CA GLN A 57 -6.07 -11.85 3.01
C GLN A 57 -5.20 -11.08 2.03
N ILE A 58 -4.06 -11.67 1.75
CA ILE A 58 -3.14 -11.26 0.68
C ILE A 58 -2.86 -12.51 -0.15
N ASP A 59 -2.98 -12.39 -1.47
CA ASP A 59 -2.82 -13.51 -2.39
C ASP A 59 -1.39 -13.58 -2.96
N GLY A 60 -0.72 -12.44 -3.06
CA GLY A 60 0.63 -12.37 -3.56
C GLY A 60 1.34 -11.06 -3.22
N ALA A 61 2.55 -10.93 -3.75
CA ALA A 61 3.35 -9.73 -3.63
C ALA A 61 4.10 -9.46 -4.93
N THR A 62 4.35 -8.18 -5.20
CA THR A 62 5.10 -7.73 -6.38
C THR A 62 6.17 -6.73 -5.96
N LEU A 63 7.37 -6.93 -6.49
CA LEU A 63 8.50 -6.03 -6.40
C LEU A 63 8.65 -5.32 -7.75
N TYR A 64 8.62 -3.99 -7.72
CA TYR A 64 8.71 -3.17 -8.93
C TYR A 64 9.68 -2.01 -8.75
N VAL A 65 10.03 -1.38 -9.88
CA VAL A 65 10.73 -0.10 -9.93
C VAL A 65 9.83 0.91 -10.63
N THR A 66 9.86 2.15 -10.16
CA THR A 66 9.22 3.28 -10.86
C THR A 66 10.32 4.06 -11.59
N ASP A 67 10.18 4.19 -12.91
CA ASP A 67 10.95 5.15 -13.71
C ASP A 67 10.10 6.40 -14.02
N SER A 68 10.61 7.34 -14.81
CA SER A 68 9.95 8.63 -15.04
C SER A 68 8.55 8.51 -15.66
N ASP A 69 8.28 7.41 -16.37
CA ASP A 69 7.08 7.28 -17.20
C ASP A 69 6.36 5.93 -17.04
N SER A 70 6.91 4.99 -16.26
CA SER A 70 6.36 3.65 -16.10
C SER A 70 6.78 2.94 -14.81
N GLU A 71 5.98 1.95 -14.41
CA GLU A 71 6.35 0.96 -13.41
C GLU A 71 6.72 -0.35 -14.10
N ALA A 72 7.80 -0.97 -13.65
CA ALA A 72 8.27 -2.24 -14.19
C ALA A 72 8.44 -3.26 -13.08
N ASP A 73 7.70 -4.36 -13.19
CA ASP A 73 7.86 -5.51 -12.30
C ASP A 73 9.25 -6.14 -12.49
N VAL A 74 9.94 -6.32 -11.37
CA VAL A 74 11.24 -6.98 -11.29
C VAL A 74 11.16 -8.32 -10.57
N GLY A 75 10.05 -8.60 -9.87
CA GLY A 75 9.72 -9.92 -9.31
C GLY A 75 8.27 -9.96 -8.83
N SER A 76 7.64 -11.13 -8.89
CA SER A 76 6.28 -11.31 -8.36
C SER A 76 6.09 -12.74 -7.86
N TRP A 77 5.36 -12.88 -6.75
CA TRP A 77 5.14 -14.14 -6.07
C TRP A 77 3.67 -14.29 -5.68
N THR A 78 3.10 -15.45 -5.97
CA THR A 78 1.75 -15.83 -5.52
C THR A 78 1.86 -16.88 -4.43
N ALA A 79 1.16 -16.67 -3.33
CA ALA A 79 1.06 -17.65 -2.26
C ALA A 79 0.17 -18.82 -2.74
N ALA A 80 0.58 -20.06 -2.43
CA ALA A 80 -0.17 -21.26 -2.80
C ALA A 80 -1.57 -21.31 -2.18
N ARG A 81 -1.79 -20.54 -1.10
CA ARG A 81 -3.08 -20.26 -0.49
C ARG A 81 -3.07 -18.80 -0.03
N PRO A 82 -4.22 -18.09 -0.06
CA PRO A 82 -4.30 -16.73 0.47
C PRO A 82 -3.77 -16.67 1.89
N LEU A 83 -2.83 -15.75 2.13
CA LEU A 83 -2.28 -15.47 3.44
C LEU A 83 -3.40 -14.95 4.34
N LYS A 84 -3.53 -15.49 5.55
CA LYS A 84 -4.46 -14.99 6.57
C LYS A 84 -3.71 -14.16 7.59
N ALA A 85 -4.44 -13.51 8.49
CA ALA A 85 -3.87 -12.72 9.57
C ALA A 85 -2.66 -13.41 10.24
N GLY A 86 -1.55 -12.69 10.33
CA GLY A 86 -0.28 -13.20 10.82
C GLY A 86 0.91 -12.88 9.93
N LEU A 87 2.08 -13.33 10.38
CA LEU A 87 3.36 -13.11 9.73
C LEU A 87 3.63 -14.18 8.68
N ALA A 88 3.98 -13.75 7.46
CA ALA A 88 4.53 -14.57 6.40
C ALA A 88 5.92 -14.07 6.00
N THR A 89 6.79 -14.99 5.59
CA THR A 89 8.14 -14.69 5.12
C THR A 89 8.51 -15.65 4.01
N TRP A 90 9.17 -15.17 2.96
CA TRP A 90 9.62 -16.00 1.84
C TRP A 90 10.90 -15.43 1.21
N PRO A 91 11.81 -16.28 0.69
CA PRO A 91 12.94 -15.81 -0.11
C PRO A 91 12.45 -15.22 -1.43
N LEU A 92 13.08 -14.12 -1.86
CA LEU A 92 12.75 -13.46 -3.12
C LEU A 92 13.53 -14.05 -4.31
N ASP A 93 14.72 -14.58 -4.06
CA ASP A 93 15.68 -15.05 -5.07
C ASP A 93 15.78 -16.58 -5.18
N ALA A 94 15.09 -17.32 -4.32
CA ALA A 94 15.10 -18.78 -4.30
C ALA A 94 13.68 -19.37 -4.29
N PRO A 95 13.50 -20.62 -4.77
CA PRO A 95 12.23 -21.33 -4.61
C PRO A 95 11.83 -21.46 -3.14
N ALA A 96 10.55 -21.24 -2.84
CA ALA A 96 10.03 -21.34 -1.48
C ALA A 96 8.79 -22.23 -1.43
N VAL A 97 8.72 -23.09 -0.40
CA VAL A 97 7.50 -23.88 -0.15
C VAL A 97 6.33 -22.94 0.13
N GLY A 98 5.21 -23.17 -0.54
CA GLY A 98 4.00 -22.37 -0.36
C GLY A 98 3.97 -21.07 -1.17
N TRP A 99 4.97 -20.81 -2.01
CA TRP A 99 5.00 -19.67 -2.93
C TRP A 99 5.39 -20.10 -4.33
N THR A 100 4.89 -19.37 -5.33
CA THR A 100 5.28 -19.53 -6.73
C THR A 100 5.75 -18.18 -7.25
N ALA A 101 6.98 -18.10 -7.73
CA ALA A 101 7.47 -16.92 -8.45
C ALA A 101 6.79 -16.88 -9.83
N THR A 102 5.77 -16.03 -9.97
CA THR A 102 5.07 -15.80 -11.24
C THR A 102 5.93 -14.98 -12.20
N THR A 103 6.76 -14.09 -11.65
CA THR A 103 7.86 -13.44 -12.35
C THR A 103 9.14 -13.67 -11.56
N SER A 104 10.13 -14.33 -12.17
CA SER A 104 11.45 -14.55 -11.56
C SER A 104 12.12 -13.22 -11.24
N LEU A 105 12.74 -13.13 -10.06
CA LEU A 105 13.46 -11.95 -9.63
C LEU A 105 14.60 -11.61 -10.60
N LYS A 106 14.55 -10.42 -11.19
CA LYS A 106 15.65 -9.87 -11.99
C LYS A 106 16.79 -9.45 -11.06
N PRO A 107 18.05 -9.53 -11.51
CA PRO A 107 19.17 -9.03 -10.72
C PRO A 107 18.96 -7.58 -10.27
N LEU A 108 19.10 -7.33 -8.97
CA LEU A 108 18.98 -6.01 -8.40
C LEU A 108 20.28 -5.22 -8.64
N THR A 109 20.16 -3.92 -8.90
CA THR A 109 21.25 -3.02 -9.25
C THR A 109 21.43 -1.94 -8.20
N ALA A 110 22.68 -1.50 -8.03
CA ALA A 110 22.99 -0.38 -7.14
C ALA A 110 22.29 0.90 -7.61
N ARG A 111 21.95 1.79 -6.65
CA ARG A 111 21.27 3.10 -6.86
C ARG A 111 19.85 3.03 -7.40
N THR A 112 19.26 1.85 -7.51
CA THR A 112 17.84 1.68 -7.83
C THR A 112 17.03 1.56 -6.54
N THR A 113 15.92 2.29 -6.47
CA THR A 113 14.92 2.12 -5.42
C THR A 113 13.88 1.12 -5.92
N TYR A 114 13.66 0.09 -5.12
CA TYR A 114 12.66 -0.95 -5.35
C TYR A 114 11.52 -0.77 -4.37
N THR A 115 10.30 -1.11 -4.79
CA THR A 115 9.11 -1.06 -3.94
C THR A 115 8.44 -2.43 -3.93
N LEU A 116 8.28 -3.01 -2.75
CA LEU A 116 7.55 -4.25 -2.52
C LEU A 116 6.17 -3.94 -1.96
N TYR A 117 5.12 -4.55 -2.49
CA TYR A 117 3.78 -4.52 -1.91
C TYR A 117 3.06 -5.86 -2.09
N GLY A 118 2.05 -6.09 -1.26
CA GLY A 118 1.13 -7.22 -1.29
C GLY A 118 -0.20 -6.85 -1.90
N TRP A 119 -0.84 -7.82 -2.56
CA TRP A 119 -2.09 -7.61 -3.29
C TRP A 119 -3.03 -8.81 -3.15
N THR A 120 -4.33 -8.55 -3.35
CA THR A 120 -5.36 -9.56 -3.63
C THR A 120 -5.69 -9.57 -5.13
N GLU A 121 -5.98 -10.74 -5.68
CA GLU A 121 -6.30 -10.90 -7.12
C GLU A 121 -7.53 -10.07 -7.54
N ASP A 122 -8.49 -9.90 -6.63
CA ASP A 122 -9.73 -9.15 -6.86
C ASP A 122 -9.63 -7.65 -6.53
N ASN A 123 -8.45 -7.16 -6.16
CA ASN A 123 -8.20 -5.79 -5.69
C ASN A 123 -9.08 -5.35 -4.50
N SER A 124 -9.54 -6.29 -3.67
CA SER A 124 -10.28 -5.98 -2.45
C SER A 124 -9.38 -5.41 -1.35
N TRP A 125 -8.12 -5.83 -1.29
CA TRP A 125 -7.14 -5.40 -0.29
C TRP A 125 -5.71 -5.32 -0.86
N SER A 126 -4.89 -4.51 -0.22
CA SER A 126 -3.45 -4.44 -0.46
C SER A 126 -2.70 -4.39 0.88
N SER A 127 -1.38 -4.51 0.81
CA SER A 127 -0.52 -4.07 1.91
C SER A 127 -0.06 -2.62 1.70
N SER A 128 0.42 -1.98 2.78
CA SER A 128 1.37 -0.89 2.61
C SER A 128 2.62 -1.39 1.89
N SER A 129 3.32 -0.51 1.20
CA SER A 129 4.55 -0.87 0.50
C SER A 129 5.77 -0.60 1.36
N VAL A 130 6.91 -1.16 0.95
CA VAL A 130 8.23 -0.81 1.48
C VAL A 130 9.18 -0.46 0.35
N SER A 131 9.85 0.68 0.48
CA SER A 131 10.88 1.10 -0.47
C SER A 131 12.28 0.87 0.09
N PHE A 132 13.17 0.35 -0.76
CA PHE A 132 14.55 0.07 -0.37
C PHE A 132 15.53 0.15 -1.55
N THR A 133 16.78 0.37 -1.22
CA THR A 133 17.94 0.25 -2.11
C THR A 133 18.84 -0.90 -1.63
N LEU A 134 19.78 -1.34 -2.47
CA LEU A 134 20.81 -2.29 -2.02
C LEU A 134 21.63 -1.77 -0.83
N THR A 135 21.81 -0.45 -0.70
CA THR A 135 22.50 0.15 0.46
C THR A 135 21.69 -0.01 1.76
N ASP A 136 20.36 -0.06 1.67
CA ASP A 136 19.51 -0.35 2.82
C ASP A 136 19.61 -1.83 3.20
N LEU A 137 19.68 -2.73 2.21
CA LEU A 137 19.86 -4.16 2.43
C LEU A 137 21.21 -4.47 3.13
N ASP A 138 22.29 -3.79 2.73
CA ASP A 138 23.62 -3.96 3.36
C ASP A 138 23.64 -3.58 4.85
N ARG A 139 22.63 -2.85 5.32
CA ARG A 139 22.47 -2.45 6.73
C ARG A 139 21.52 -3.36 7.50
N LEU A 140 20.79 -4.25 6.82
CA LEU A 140 19.91 -5.20 7.47
C LEU A 140 20.73 -6.28 8.17
N THR A 141 20.31 -6.61 9.37
CA THR A 141 20.85 -7.75 10.12
C THR A 141 19.82 -8.89 10.13
N PRO A 142 20.25 -10.15 10.09
CA PRO A 142 19.33 -11.28 10.20
C PRO A 142 18.44 -11.16 11.45
N GLY A 143 17.13 -11.38 11.28
CA GLY A 143 16.15 -11.22 12.36
C GLY A 143 15.59 -9.80 12.56
N THR A 144 15.93 -8.87 11.65
CA THR A 144 15.31 -7.53 11.58
C THR A 144 14.52 -7.34 10.30
N VAL A 145 13.49 -6.50 10.36
CA VAL A 145 12.62 -6.15 9.23
C VAL A 145 12.70 -4.65 9.01
N ARG A 146 12.95 -4.24 7.76
CA ARG A 146 12.71 -2.87 7.30
C ARG A 146 11.30 -2.78 6.73
N TYR A 147 10.53 -1.78 7.16
CA TYR A 147 9.19 -1.48 6.65
C TYR A 147 8.94 0.03 6.72
N GLU A 148 7.91 0.54 6.03
CA GLU A 148 7.47 1.93 6.19
C GLU A 148 6.70 2.07 7.51
N GLY A 149 7.26 2.82 8.46
CA GLY A 149 6.53 3.27 9.64
C GLY A 149 5.77 4.55 9.37
N GLU A 150 5.17 5.13 10.42
CA GLU A 150 4.31 6.32 10.31
C GLU A 150 4.98 7.52 9.61
N GLU A 151 6.24 7.81 9.93
CA GLU A 151 6.96 8.98 9.40
C GLU A 151 8.00 8.61 8.35
N SER A 152 8.58 7.42 8.43
CA SER A 152 9.66 6.96 7.55
C SER A 152 9.92 5.47 7.68
N ALA A 153 10.69 4.93 6.74
CA ALA A 153 11.19 3.56 6.85
C ALA A 153 12.04 3.35 8.11
N VAL A 154 11.64 2.36 8.91
CA VAL A 154 12.33 1.94 10.14
C VAL A 154 12.82 0.50 10.01
N THR A 155 13.79 0.13 10.85
CA THR A 155 14.28 -1.26 10.95
C THR A 155 14.16 -1.72 12.39
N VAL A 156 13.38 -2.78 12.61
CA VAL A 156 13.05 -3.30 13.94
C VAL A 156 13.22 -4.82 14.00
N PRO A 157 13.36 -5.44 15.18
CA PRO A 157 13.31 -6.89 15.30
C PRO A 157 12.01 -7.48 14.73
N VAL A 158 12.07 -8.68 14.12
CA VAL A 158 10.87 -9.38 13.59
C VAL A 158 9.76 -9.50 14.63
N ALA A 159 10.11 -9.71 15.90
CA ALA A 159 9.14 -9.81 16.99
C ALA A 159 8.38 -8.49 17.23
N GLU A 160 9.05 -7.35 17.09
CA GLU A 160 8.44 -6.03 17.22
C GLU A 160 7.57 -5.72 16.00
N PHE A 161 8.09 -5.98 14.79
CA PHE A 161 7.30 -5.86 13.55
C PHE A 161 5.99 -6.64 13.63
N LYS A 162 6.05 -7.90 14.06
CA LYS A 162 4.85 -8.75 14.23
C LYS A 162 3.86 -8.17 15.25
N ALA A 163 4.35 -7.49 16.29
CA ALA A 163 3.51 -6.95 17.35
C ALA A 163 2.86 -5.62 16.96
N ARG A 164 3.53 -4.79 16.16
CA ARG A 164 3.17 -3.37 15.98
C ARG A 164 2.81 -2.97 14.55
N ALA A 165 3.21 -3.73 13.53
CA ALA A 165 3.03 -3.30 12.14
C ALA A 165 1.55 -2.97 11.79
N CYS A 166 0.59 -3.71 12.34
CA CYS A 166 -0.84 -3.46 12.12
C CYS A 166 -1.42 -2.32 12.95
N GLU A 167 -0.66 -1.75 13.89
CA GLU A 167 -1.04 -0.57 14.68
C GLU A 167 -0.45 0.71 14.05
N ASP A 168 0.75 0.60 13.47
CA ASP A 168 1.49 1.72 12.87
C ASP A 168 1.12 1.97 11.38
N GLY A 169 0.25 1.15 10.79
CA GLY A 169 -0.05 1.08 9.34
C GLY A 169 -1.40 1.63 8.90
#